data_AF-A8ZQP5-F1
#
_entry.id   AF-A8ZQP5-F1
#
_cell.length_a   1.000
_cell.length_b   1.000
_cell.length_c   1.000
_cell.angle_alpha   90.00
_cell.angle_beta   90.00
_cell.angle_gamma   90.00
#
_symmetry.space_group_name_H-M   'P 1'
#
loop_
_entity.id
_entity.type
_entity.pdbx_description
1 polymer ?
#
loop_
_entity_poly.entity_id
_entity_poly.type
_entity_poly.pdbx_seq_one_letter_code
_entity_poly.pdbx_strand_id
1 'polypeptide(L)'
;MNKQMWNFIQRGRGVLQLKPLGCLSNHSPSFCSGCEPGQYYECQACGYLQPWCKGADDDYPEICDDCWAIAEQLHKTIKTPMESEK
;
A
#
# COMPACT_ATOMS: atom_id res chain seq x y z
N MET A 1 3.81 10.03 8.44
CA MET A 1 3.72 9.32 9.74
C MET A 1 4.73 8.17 9.73
N ASN A 2 5.39 7.85 10.84
CA ASN A 2 6.32 6.71 10.92
C ASN A 2 5.57 5.38 10.69
N LYS A 3 6.11 4.45 9.89
CA LYS A 3 5.54 3.11 9.62
C LYS A 3 5.14 2.36 10.89
N GLN A 4 6.01 2.33 11.90
CA GLN A 4 5.74 1.59 13.13
C GLN A 4 4.53 2.17 13.87
N MET A 5 4.45 3.50 13.91
CA MET A 5 3.31 4.20 14.50
C MET A 5 2.03 3.96 13.69
N TRP A 6 2.11 4.02 12.36
CA TRP A 6 0.98 3.72 11.48
C TRP A 6 0.46 2.31 11.73
N ASN A 7 1.34 1.30 11.69
CA ASN A 7 0.98 -0.09 11.89
C ASN A 7 0.37 -0.33 13.28
N PHE A 8 0.95 0.29 14.33
CA PHE A 8 0.42 0.19 15.68
C PHE A 8 -1.02 0.72 15.76
N ILE A 9 -1.27 1.92 15.23
CA ILE A 9 -2.62 2.50 15.19
C ILE A 9 -3.56 1.62 14.37
N GLN A 10 -3.09 1.11 13.23
CA GLN A 10 -3.91 0.31 12.32
C GLN A 10 -4.36 -1.01 12.96
N ARG A 11 -3.45 -1.70 13.67
CA ARG A 11 -3.78 -2.91 14.46
C ARG A 11 -4.72 -2.60 15.61
N GLY A 12 -4.45 -1.53 16.37
CA GLY A 12 -5.32 -1.09 17.47
C GLY A 12 -6.75 -0.82 17.01
N ARG A 13 -6.91 -0.19 15.84
CA ARG A 13 -8.23 0.00 15.22
C ARG A 13 -8.89 -1.31 14.84
N GLY A 14 -8.13 -2.27 14.32
CA GLY A 14 -8.63 -3.62 14.05
C GLY A 14 -9.21 -4.30 15.30
N VAL A 15 -8.49 -4.24 16.42
CA VAL A 15 -8.94 -4.77 17.72
C VAL A 15 -10.25 -4.10 18.17
N LEU A 16 -10.37 -2.79 17.95
CA LEU A 16 -11.57 -2.01 18.30
C LEU A 16 -12.71 -2.13 17.27
N GLN A 17 -12.59 -3.02 16.27
CA GLN A 17 -13.55 -3.14 15.16
C GLN A 17 -13.85 -1.80 14.47
N LEU A 18 -12.82 -0.99 14.30
CA LEU A 18 -12.90 0.26 13.55
C LEU A 18 -12.43 0.05 12.11
N LYS A 19 -12.97 0.87 11.21
CA LYS A 19 -12.55 0.87 9.80
C LYS A 19 -11.05 1.21 9.67
N PRO A 20 -10.35 0.59 8.71
CA PRO A 20 -8.96 0.92 8.41
C PRO A 20 -8.73 2.41 8.11
N LEU A 21 -7.55 2.92 8.49
CA LEU A 21 -7.13 4.26 8.10
C LEU A 21 -6.70 4.24 6.64
N GLY A 22 -6.99 5.30 5.89
CA GLY A 22 -6.70 5.34 4.46
C GLY A 22 -7.82 4.74 3.60
N CYS A 23 -8.85 4.15 4.20
CA CYS A 23 -10.04 3.71 3.47
C CYS A 23 -10.75 4.92 2.83
N LEU A 24 -11.17 5.89 3.63
CA LEU A 24 -11.90 7.10 3.17
C LEU A 24 -10.99 8.31 2.92
N SER A 25 -9.69 8.11 2.68
CA SER A 25 -8.75 9.24 2.67
C SER A 25 -8.52 9.77 1.26
N ASN A 26 -8.82 11.06 1.06
CA ASN A 26 -8.47 11.83 -0.15
C ASN A 26 -6.95 11.92 -0.42
N HIS A 27 -6.11 11.39 0.49
CA HIS A 27 -4.67 11.32 0.31
C HIS A 27 -4.22 10.10 -0.51
N SER A 28 -5.14 9.17 -0.84
CA SER A 28 -4.86 8.06 -1.75
C SER A 28 -5.39 8.38 -3.15
N PRO A 29 -4.60 8.20 -4.22
CA PRO A 29 -5.09 8.34 -5.59
C PRO A 29 -6.18 7.32 -5.94
N SER A 30 -6.19 6.16 -5.27
CA SER A 30 -7.24 5.14 -5.33
C SER A 30 -8.36 5.44 -4.33
N PHE A 31 -9.56 5.74 -4.82
CA PHE A 31 -10.74 5.95 -3.98
C PHE A 31 -11.23 4.60 -3.44
N CYS A 32 -10.88 4.30 -2.19
CA CYS A 32 -11.35 3.09 -1.53
C CYS A 32 -12.65 3.35 -0.74
N SER A 33 -13.81 3.19 -1.40
CA SER A 33 -15.09 3.14 -0.68
C SER A 33 -15.50 1.69 -0.44
N GLY A 34 -15.17 1.12 0.71
CA GLY A 34 -15.67 -0.23 1.00
C GLY A 34 -15.14 -0.98 2.22
N CYS A 35 -14.13 -0.48 2.93
CA CYS A 35 -13.55 -1.30 4.00
C CYS A 35 -14.52 -1.54 5.15
N GLU A 36 -14.65 -2.80 5.51
CA GLU A 36 -15.21 -3.23 6.77
C GLU A 36 -14.17 -3.08 7.89
N PRO A 37 -14.62 -3.01 9.15
CA PRO A 37 -13.75 -3.14 10.31
C PRO A 37 -12.72 -4.26 10.19
N GLY A 38 -11.46 -3.95 10.51
CA GLY A 38 -10.38 -4.95 10.50
C GLY A 38 -9.89 -5.40 9.12
N GLN A 39 -10.47 -4.91 8.01
CA GLN A 39 -10.01 -5.26 6.66
C GLN A 39 -8.74 -4.49 6.24
N TYR A 40 -7.60 -4.93 6.75
CA TYR A 40 -6.28 -4.46 6.31
C TYR A 40 -5.38 -5.66 6.02
N TYR A 41 -4.36 -5.44 5.20
CA TYR A 41 -3.32 -6.42 4.91
C TYR A 41 -1.94 -5.85 5.23
N GLU A 42 -0.97 -6.73 5.40
CA GLU A 42 0.44 -6.36 5.54
C GLU A 42 1.14 -6.53 4.20
N CYS A 43 1.69 -5.44 3.67
CA CYS A 43 2.49 -5.51 2.45
C CYS A 43 3.72 -6.40 2.69
N GLN A 44 3.91 -7.44 1.88
CA GLN A 44 5.03 -8.37 2.04
C GLN A 44 6.40 -7.74 1.79
N ALA A 45 6.46 -6.70 0.94
CA ALA A 45 7.72 -6.03 0.59
C ALA A 45 8.22 -5.07 1.68
N CYS A 46 7.32 -4.31 2.33
CA CYS A 46 7.71 -3.26 3.26
C CYS A 46 7.12 -3.41 4.67
N GLY A 47 6.21 -4.37 4.90
CA GLY A 47 5.53 -4.60 6.18
C GLY A 47 4.56 -3.49 6.58
N TYR A 48 4.15 -2.61 5.66
CA TYR A 48 3.20 -1.54 5.95
C TYR A 48 1.77 -2.09 5.95
N LEU A 49 0.96 -1.73 6.94
CA LEU A 49 -0.44 -2.13 6.99
C LEU A 49 -1.30 -1.19 6.15
N GLN A 50 -1.90 -1.70 5.08
CA GLN A 50 -2.77 -0.93 4.20
C GLN A 50 -4.21 -1.43 4.29
N PRO A 51 -5.22 -0.58 4.05
CA PRO A 51 -6.59 -1.03 3.82
C PRO A 51 -6.64 -2.10 2.74
N TRP A 52 -7.37 -3.19 2.99
CA TRP A 52 -7.47 -4.33 2.07
C TRP A 52 -7.92 -3.92 0.67
N CYS A 53 -8.88 -3.01 0.57
CA CYS A 53 -9.37 -2.48 -0.70
C CYS A 53 -8.30 -1.88 -1.62
N LYS A 54 -7.14 -1.47 -1.11
CA LYS A 54 -6.06 -0.96 -1.96
C LYS A 54 -5.34 -2.07 -2.71
N GLY A 55 -5.18 -3.23 -2.08
CA GLY A 55 -4.64 -4.42 -2.73
C GLY A 55 -5.71 -5.31 -3.40
N ALA A 56 -7.00 -5.04 -3.18
CA ALA A 56 -8.07 -5.82 -3.79
C ALA A 56 -8.44 -5.32 -5.19
N ASP A 57 -8.04 -4.10 -5.54
CA ASP A 57 -8.32 -3.46 -6.83
C ASP A 57 -7.24 -3.78 -7.88
N ASP A 58 -6.04 -4.19 -7.43
CA ASP A 58 -5.00 -4.76 -8.27
C ASP A 58 -4.94 -6.29 -8.09
N ASP A 59 -4.50 -7.04 -9.10
CA ASP A 59 -4.36 -8.50 -9.01
C ASP A 59 -3.26 -8.94 -8.00
N TYR A 60 -2.71 -8.02 -7.20
CA TYR A 60 -1.55 -8.20 -6.31
C TYR A 60 -1.85 -7.78 -4.85
N PRO A 61 -2.77 -8.50 -4.17
CA PRO A 61 -3.26 -8.13 -2.84
C PRO A 61 -2.22 -8.15 -1.72
N GLU A 62 -1.03 -8.70 -1.97
CA GLU A 62 0.07 -8.77 -1.02
C GLU A 62 1.09 -7.62 -1.11
N ILE A 63 1.04 -6.81 -2.16
CA ILE A 63 1.95 -5.66 -2.36
C ILE A 63 1.16 -4.36 -2.25
N CYS A 64 1.77 -3.29 -1.74
CA CYS A 64 1.13 -1.97 -1.70
C CYS A 64 1.55 -1.10 -2.89
N ASP A 65 0.68 -0.16 -3.27
CA ASP A 65 0.87 0.80 -4.38
C ASP A 65 2.27 1.43 -4.39
N ASP A 66 2.78 1.84 -3.22
CA ASP A 66 4.11 2.47 -3.12
C ASP A 66 5.23 1.50 -3.55
N CYS A 67 5.16 0.24 -3.12
CA CYS A 67 6.13 -0.79 -3.49
C CYS A 67 5.98 -1.20 -4.95
N TRP A 68 4.75 -1.26 -5.44
CA TRP A 68 4.48 -1.52 -6.85
C TRP A 68 5.02 -0.40 -7.75
N ALA A 69 4.79 0.87 -7.39
CA ALA A 69 5.28 2.03 -8.12
C ALA A 69 6.82 2.04 -8.20
N ILE A 70 7.50 1.68 -7.11
CA ILE A 70 8.96 1.53 -7.11
C ILE A 70 9.40 0.40 -8.06
N ALA A 71 8.72 -0.75 -8.01
CA ALA A 71 9.03 -1.89 -8.89
C ALA A 71 8.83 -1.52 -10.37
N GLU A 72 7.76 -0.81 -10.71
CA GLU A 72 7.53 -0.31 -12.07
C GLU A 72 8.61 0.66 -12.53
N GLN A 73 9.03 1.58 -11.66
CA GLN A 73 10.12 2.53 -11.97
C GLN A 73 11.43 1.79 -12.22
N LEU A 74 11.80 0.84 -11.35
CA LEU A 74 13.00 0.02 -11.53
C LEU A 74 12.96 -0.76 -12.84
N HIS A 75 11.82 -1.35 -13.18
CA HIS A 75 11.65 -2.08 -14.45
C HIS A 75 11.83 -1.18 -15.66
N LYS A 76 11.29 0.06 -15.61
CA LYS A 76 11.49 1.06 -16.67
C LYS A 76 12.96 1.47 -16.78
N THR A 77 13.65 1.68 -15.65
CA THR A 77 15.07 2.03 -15.63
C THR A 77 15.95 0.91 -16.18
N ILE A 78 15.72 -0.35 -15.79
CA ILE A 78 16.51 -1.50 -16.28
C ILE A 78 16.27 -1.78 -17.76
N LYS A 79 15.02 -1.60 -18.23
CA LYS A 79 14.66 -1.76 -19.64
C LYS A 79 15.17 -0.64 -20.54
N THR A 80 15.56 0.50 -19.97
CA THR A 80 16.26 1.53 -20.70
C THR A 80 17.74 1.14 -20.69
N PRO A 81 18.33 0.65 -21.80
CA PRO A 81 19.76 0.41 -21.82
C PRO A 81 20.45 1.73 -21.50
N MET A 82 21.39 1.70 -20.55
CA MET A 82 22.27 2.83 -20.27
C MET A 82 22.90 3.25 -21.60
N GLU A 83 22.52 4.42 -22.12
CA GLU A 83 23.22 5.01 -23.25
C GLU A 83 24.70 5.11 -22.85
N SER A 84 25.56 4.48 -23.63
CA SER A 84 27.00 4.53 -23.44
C SER A 84 27.44 5.99 -23.51
N GLU A 85 28.04 6.50 -22.44
CA GLU A 85 28.78 7.74 -22.47
C GLU A 85 29.77 7.69 -23.65
N LYS A 86 29.61 8.63 -24.59
CA LYS A 86 30.58 8.93 -25.64
C LYS A 86 31.28 10.23 -25.30
#